data_AF-A0A958STV4-F1
#
_entry.id   AF-A0A958STV4-F1
#
_cell.length_a   1.000
_cell.length_b   1.000
_cell.length_c   1.000
_cell.angle_alpha   90.00
_cell.angle_beta   90.00
_cell.angle_gamma   90.00
#
_symmetry.space_group_name_H-M   'P 1'
#
loop_
_entity.id
_entity.type
_entity.pdbx_description
1 polymer ?
#
loop_
_entity_poly.entity_id
_entity_poly.type
_entity_poly.pdbx_seq_one_letter_code
_entity_poly.pdbx_strand_id
1 'polypeptide(L)'
;NESWGRYWGWDPKETWALISIMAYAFVIHMRLVPGLRGRFAYNLASVIAIAFIIFTYFGVNFYLSGLHSYQSGQKIDSLKSISVAVGLLILIAVLAYRKYKQYYKK
;
A
#
# COMPACT_ATOMS: atom_id res chain seq x y z
N ASN A 1 -37.78 -10.32 7.23
CA ASN A 1 -37.65 -9.73 5.88
C ASN A 1 -36.38 -8.88 5.83
N GLU A 2 -35.21 -9.53 5.80
CA GLU A 2 -33.93 -8.91 5.39
C GLU A 2 -33.22 -9.84 4.40
N SER A 3 -33.98 -10.48 3.51
CA SER A 3 -33.47 -11.29 2.40
C SER A 3 -32.81 -10.45 1.29
N TRP A 4 -32.57 -9.16 1.56
CA TRP A 4 -32.01 -8.14 0.67
C TRP A 4 -31.05 -7.18 1.43
N GLY A 5 -30.45 -7.64 2.53
CA GLY A 5 -29.66 -6.81 3.45
C GLY A 5 -28.26 -6.43 2.94
N ARG A 6 -28.12 -5.16 2.54
CA ARG A 6 -26.88 -4.36 2.36
C ARG A 6 -26.11 -4.52 1.02
N TYR A 7 -26.72 -4.07 -0.09
CA TYR A 7 -26.08 -3.97 -1.41
C TYR A 7 -24.79 -3.13 -1.49
N TRP A 8 -24.61 -2.19 -0.56
CA TRP A 8 -23.45 -1.28 -0.50
C TRP A 8 -22.56 -1.55 0.70
N GLY A 9 -22.60 -2.79 1.19
CA GLY A 9 -21.91 -3.20 2.40
C GLY A 9 -20.54 -3.77 2.17
N TRP A 10 -19.61 -2.96 1.69
CA TRP A 10 -18.24 -3.42 1.46
C TRP A 10 -17.59 -3.93 2.75
N ASP A 11 -17.02 -5.13 2.71
CA ASP A 11 -16.13 -5.61 3.77
C ASP A 11 -14.81 -4.82 3.72
N PRO A 12 -14.13 -4.59 4.86
CA PRO A 12 -12.82 -3.97 4.87
C PRO A 12 -11.82 -4.60 3.89
N LYS A 13 -11.85 -5.92 3.67
CA LYS A 13 -10.94 -6.58 2.71
C LYS A 13 -11.28 -6.22 1.27
N GLU A 14 -12.55 -6.16 0.93
CA GLU A 14 -13.03 -5.79 -0.42
C GLU A 14 -12.72 -4.33 -0.74
N THR A 15 -12.91 -3.43 0.23
CA THR A 15 -12.59 -2.01 0.10
C THR A 15 -11.09 -1.81 -0.14
N TRP A 16 -10.24 -2.50 0.63
CA TRP A 16 -8.79 -2.38 0.50
C TRP A 16 -8.22 -3.09 -0.74
N ALA A 17 -8.87 -4.15 -1.20
CA ALA A 17 -8.58 -4.75 -2.50
C ALA A 17 -8.83 -3.75 -3.64
N LEU A 18 -9.95 -3.02 -3.61
CA LEU A 18 -10.24 -1.96 -4.59
C LEU A 18 -9.19 -0.84 -4.53
N ILE A 19 -8.84 -0.37 -3.33
CA ILE A 19 -7.79 0.65 -3.13
C ILE A 19 -6.46 0.17 -3.72
N SER A 20 -6.09 -1.09 -3.50
CA SER A 20 -4.85 -1.66 -4.02
C SER A 20 -4.83 -1.69 -5.55
N ILE A 21 -5.94 -2.08 -6.18
CA ILE A 21 -6.06 -2.05 -7.65
C ILE A 21 -5.94 -0.62 -8.17
N MET A 22 -6.58 0.36 -7.52
CA MET A 22 -6.44 1.77 -7.90
C MET A 22 -5.01 2.29 -7.76
N ALA A 23 -4.30 1.90 -6.69
CA ALA A 23 -2.90 2.25 -6.49
C ALA A 23 -2.01 1.67 -7.60
N TYR A 24 -2.19 0.40 -7.96
CA TYR A 24 -1.46 -0.23 -9.08
C TYR A 24 -1.79 0.40 -10.42
N ALA A 25 -3.07 0.68 -10.68
CA ALA A 25 -3.49 1.38 -11.88
C ALA A 25 -2.79 2.75 -11.97
N PHE A 26 -2.75 3.52 -10.87
CA PHE A 26 -2.03 4.78 -10.83
C PHE A 26 -0.55 4.63 -11.19
N VAL A 27 0.17 3.67 -10.59
CA VAL A 27 1.60 3.42 -10.90
C VAL A 27 1.81 3.13 -12.38
N ILE A 28 0.98 2.29 -12.99
CA ILE A 28 1.07 1.99 -14.42
C ILE A 28 0.82 3.25 -15.27
N HIS A 29 -0.11 4.11 -14.86
CA HIS A 29 -0.43 5.36 -15.57
C HIS A 29 0.60 6.47 -15.36
N MET A 30 1.48 6.38 -14.36
CA MET A 30 2.60 7.33 -14.19
C MET A 30 3.48 7.41 -15.45
N ARG A 31 3.53 6.34 -16.26
CA ARG A 31 4.23 6.32 -17.55
C ARG A 31 3.68 7.29 -18.59
N LEU A 32 2.45 7.79 -18.41
CA LEU A 32 1.79 8.72 -19.33
C LEU A 32 2.00 10.18 -18.89
N VAL A 33 2.32 10.43 -17.62
CA VAL A 33 2.46 11.77 -17.05
C VAL A 33 3.91 12.25 -17.16
N PRO A 34 4.24 13.29 -17.94
CA PRO A 34 5.63 13.69 -18.20
C PRO A 34 6.49 13.92 -16.95
N GLY A 35 5.91 14.43 -15.86
CA GLY A 35 6.61 14.65 -14.58
C GLY A 35 6.85 13.40 -13.74
N LEU A 36 6.12 12.29 -13.98
CA LEU A 36 6.17 11.07 -13.17
C LEU A 36 6.86 9.89 -13.89
N ARG A 37 7.26 10.08 -15.15
CA ARG A 37 7.96 9.08 -15.99
C ARG A 37 9.40 8.79 -15.56
N GLY A 38 9.91 9.48 -14.54
CA GLY A 38 11.27 9.26 -14.05
C GLY A 38 11.45 7.85 -13.48
N ARG A 39 12.57 7.19 -13.80
CA ARG A 39 12.88 5.81 -13.34
C ARG A 39 12.79 5.68 -11.81
N PHE A 40 13.25 6.69 -11.08
CA PHE A 40 13.17 6.71 -9.62
C PHE A 40 11.73 6.79 -9.12
N ALA A 41 10.93 7.72 -9.65
CA ALA A 41 9.54 7.91 -9.24
C ALA A 41 8.69 6.66 -9.51
N TYR A 42 8.86 6.05 -10.68
CA TYR A 42 8.17 4.80 -11.04
C TYR A 42 8.54 3.64 -10.10
N ASN A 43 9.84 3.46 -9.83
CA ASN A 43 10.31 2.39 -8.94
C ASN A 43 9.83 2.59 -7.50
N LEU A 44 9.90 3.83 -6.99
CA LEU A 44 9.42 4.15 -5.65
C LEU A 44 7.91 3.91 -5.52
N ALA A 45 7.12 4.37 -6.50
CA ALA A 45 5.68 4.18 -6.49
C ALA A 45 5.28 2.70 -6.60
N SER A 46 6.05 1.89 -7.34
CA SER A 46 5.85 0.43 -7.41
C SER A 46 6.04 -0.26 -6.06
N VAL A 47 7.07 0.14 -5.29
CA VAL A 47 7.29 -0.39 -3.93
C VAL A 47 6.16 0.01 -2.99
N ILE A 48 5.68 1.26 -3.11
CA ILE A 48 4.53 1.74 -2.33
C ILE A 48 3.26 0.95 -2.69
N ALA A 49 3.01 0.65 -3.96
CA ALA A 49 1.85 -0.14 -4.39
C ALA A 49 1.87 -1.57 -3.80
N ILE A 50 3.05 -2.19 -3.68
CA ILE A 50 3.20 -3.49 -2.98
C ILE A 50 2.79 -3.35 -1.49
N ALA A 51 3.11 -2.23 -0.84
CA ALA A 51 2.72 -2.01 0.55
C ALA A 51 1.18 -1.96 0.74
N PHE A 52 0.41 -1.49 -0.25
CA PHE A 52 -1.06 -1.55 -0.21
C PHE A 52 -1.59 -2.99 -0.24
N ILE A 53 -0.96 -3.87 -1.03
CA ILE A 53 -1.31 -5.30 -1.04
C ILE A 53 -0.98 -5.95 0.31
N ILE A 54 0.21 -5.68 0.84
CA ILE A 54 0.61 -6.17 2.18
C ILE A 54 -0.37 -5.66 3.24
N PHE A 55 -0.81 -4.41 3.16
CA PHE A 55 -1.82 -3.87 4.07
C PHE A 55 -3.18 -4.58 3.90
N THR A 56 -3.57 -4.93 2.68
CA THR A 56 -4.83 -5.67 2.45
C THR A 56 -4.78 -7.07 3.08
N TYR A 57 -3.65 -7.77 2.97
CA TYR A 57 -3.48 -9.12 3.55
C TYR A 57 -3.26 -9.11 5.07
N PHE A 58 -2.41 -8.23 5.58
CA PHE A 58 -2.04 -8.20 7.00
C PHE A 58 -2.76 -7.07 7.73
N GLY A 59 -2.69 -5.85 7.20
CA GLY A 59 -3.25 -4.64 7.82
C GLY A 59 -4.75 -4.74 8.10
N VAL A 60 -5.55 -5.19 7.13
CA VAL A 60 -6.99 -5.32 7.33
C VAL A 60 -7.32 -6.35 8.41
N ASN A 61 -6.57 -7.44 8.54
CA ASN A 61 -6.83 -8.44 9.59
C ASN A 61 -6.46 -7.97 11.00
N PHE A 62 -5.44 -7.11 11.15
CA PHE A 62 -4.96 -6.64 12.45
C PHE A 62 -5.60 -5.31 12.92
N TYR A 63 -5.93 -4.42 11.99
CA TYR A 63 -6.37 -3.05 12.30
C TYR A 63 -7.85 -2.80 12.04
N LEU A 64 -8.47 -3.59 11.17
CA LEU A 64 -9.88 -3.46 10.82
C LEU A 64 -10.63 -4.72 11.27
N SER A 65 -11.79 -4.53 11.89
CA SER A 65 -12.67 -5.64 12.23
C SER A 65 -13.62 -5.88 11.05
N GLY A 66 -13.68 -7.12 10.59
CA GLY A 66 -14.53 -7.56 9.48
C GLY A 66 -14.98 -9.01 9.70
N LEU A 67 -15.96 -9.46 8.91
CA LEU A 67 -16.56 -10.80 9.06
C LEU A 67 -15.55 -11.95 8.86
N HIS A 68 -14.38 -11.65 8.29
CA HIS A 68 -13.26 -12.57 8.08
C HIS A 68 -11.99 -12.22 8.90
N SER A 69 -12.11 -11.53 10.05
CA SER A 69 -10.96 -11.26 10.91
C SER A 69 -10.66 -12.47 11.81
N TYR A 70 -9.60 -13.21 11.49
CA TYR A 70 -9.17 -14.40 12.24
C TYR A 70 -8.32 -14.08 13.48
N GLN A 71 -7.88 -12.82 13.65
CA GLN A 71 -6.99 -12.38 14.74
C GLN A 71 -7.45 -11.07 15.41
N SER A 72 -8.76 -10.84 15.45
CA SER A 72 -9.40 -9.74 16.18
C SER A 72 -9.16 -9.90 17.70
N GLY A 73 -8.09 -9.30 18.23
CA GLY A 73 -7.85 -9.24 19.68
C GLY A 73 -6.39 -9.29 20.13
N GLN A 74 -5.47 -9.72 19.27
CA GLN A 74 -4.03 -9.68 19.55
C GLN A 74 -3.48 -8.31 19.08
N LYS A 75 -3.50 -7.31 19.97
CA LYS A 75 -2.70 -6.09 19.79
C LYS A 75 -1.22 -6.46 19.95
N ILE A 76 -0.66 -7.09 18.92
CA ILE A 76 0.78 -7.05 18.69
C ILE A 76 1.16 -5.56 18.64
N ASP A 77 2.36 -5.19 19.09
CA ASP A 77 2.95 -3.83 18.98
C ASP A 77 3.14 -3.43 17.49
N SER A 78 2.06 -3.47 16.73
CA SER A 78 1.98 -3.44 15.28
C SER A 78 2.27 -2.04 14.76
N LEU A 79 1.99 -1.01 15.58
CA LEU A 79 2.41 0.37 15.29
C LEU A 79 3.93 0.50 15.29
N LYS A 80 4.66 -0.22 16.15
CA LYS A 80 6.13 -0.22 16.16
C LYS A 80 6.69 -0.95 14.94
N SER A 81 6.09 -2.07 14.54
CA SER A 81 6.54 -2.80 13.35
C SER A 81 6.27 -2.03 12.05
N ILE A 82 5.11 -1.36 11.94
CA ILE A 82 4.80 -0.47 10.81
C ILE A 82 5.76 0.72 10.78
N SER A 83 6.01 1.39 11.91
CA SER A 83 6.89 2.56 11.93
C SER A 83 8.34 2.20 11.55
N VAL A 84 8.83 1.05 12.00
CA VAL A 84 10.14 0.51 11.59
C VAL A 84 10.17 0.19 10.09
N ALA A 85 9.13 -0.46 9.55
CA ALA A 85 9.05 -0.78 8.12
C ALA A 85 9.01 0.48 7.24
N VAL A 86 8.24 1.50 7.64
CA VAL A 86 8.18 2.79 6.96
C VAL A 86 9.53 3.52 7.06
N GLY A 87 10.16 3.50 8.23
CA GLY A 87 11.50 4.07 8.43
C GLY A 87 12.55 3.43 7.52
N LEU A 88 12.54 2.10 7.41
CA LEU A 88 13.43 1.35 6.51
C LEU A 88 13.14 1.68 5.04
N LEU A 89 11.87 1.75 4.63
CA LEU A 89 11.50 2.13 3.27
C LEU A 89 11.96 3.54 2.92
N ILE A 90 11.81 4.51 3.83
CA ILE A 90 12.30 5.88 3.65
C ILE A 90 13.82 5.88 3.52
N LEU A 91 14.52 5.14 4.39
CA LEU A 91 15.97 5.05 4.35
C LEU A 91 16.46 4.47 3.00
N ILE A 92 15.84 3.38 2.54
CA ILE A 92 16.14 2.79 1.22
C ILE A 92 15.84 3.79 0.10
N ALA A 93 14.69 4.49 0.15
CA ALA A 93 14.32 5.48 -0.84
C ALA A 93 15.31 6.66 -0.90
N VAL A 94 15.79 7.15 0.25
CA VAL A 94 16.80 8.22 0.33
C VAL A 94 18.14 7.75 -0.23
N LEU A 95 18.61 6.56 0.16
CA LEU A 95 19.85 5.99 -0.37
C LEU A 95 19.77 5.76 -1.89
N ALA A 96 18.64 5.20 -2.37
CA ALA A 96 18.37 5.01 -3.78
C ALA A 96 18.30 6.34 -4.53
N TYR A 97 17.72 7.38 -3.94
CA TYR A 97 17.66 8.72 -4.54
C TYR A 97 19.05 9.34 -4.69
N ARG A 98 19.92 9.21 -3.67
CA ARG A 98 21.31 9.70 -3.73
C ARG A 98 22.07 9.04 -4.89
N LYS A 99 21.94 7.71 -5.04
CA LYS A 99 22.54 6.95 -6.14
C LYS A 99 21.92 7.33 -7.49
N TYR A 100 20.59 7.48 -7.55
CA TYR A 100 19.90 7.94 -8.76
C TYR A 100 20.41 9.32 -9.22
N LYS A 101 20.53 10.28 -8.30
CA LYS A 101 21.08 11.60 -8.60
C LYS A 101 22.53 11.54 -9.10
N GLN A 102 23.35 10.64 -8.56
CA GLN A 102 24.75 10.49 -8.95
C GLN A 102 24.94 9.88 -10.35
N TYR A 103 24.16 8.86 -10.72
CA TYR A 103 24.39 8.09 -11.95
C TYR A 103 23.44 8.42 -13.11
N TYR A 104 22.22 8.89 -12.83
CA TYR A 104 21.15 9.00 -13.82
C TYR A 104 20.65 10.42 -14.05
N LYS A 105 20.96 11.36 -13.17
CA LYS A 105 20.62 12.78 -13.35
C LYS A 105 21.84 13.48 -13.97
N LYS A 106 21.85 13.54 -15.32
CA LYS A 106 22.75 14.45 -16.06
C LYS A 106 22.26 15.88 -15.89
#